data_AF-A0A358AZQ8-F1
#
_entry.id   AF-A0A358AZQ8-F1
#
_cell.length_a   1.000
_cell.length_b   1.000
_cell.length_c   1.000
_cell.angle_alpha   90.00
_cell.angle_beta   90.00
_cell.angle_gamma   90.00
#
_symmetry.space_group_name_H-M   'P 1'
#
loop_
_entity.id
_entity.type
_entity.pdbx_description
1 polymer ?
#
loop_
_entity_poly.entity_id
_entity_poly.type
_entity_poly.pdbx_seq_one_letter_code
_entity_poly.pdbx_strand_id
1 'polypeptide(L)' 'MPETAGRVTLWGIEVFLATVEQGTISAAARQLGASPSAVSQQITGLEAALGAPLLDRGGRP' A
#
# COMPACT_ATOMS: atom_id res chain seq x y z
N MET A 1 9.79 -1.03 -23.39
CA MET A 1 8.69 -0.05 -23.50
C MET A 1 8.01 0.00 -22.15
N PRO A 2 8.18 1.05 -21.30
CA PRO A 2 7.51 1.10 -20.02
C PRO A 2 6.12 1.72 -20.22
N GLU A 3 5.16 0.95 -20.71
CA GLU A 3 3.81 1.46 -21.04
C GLU A 3 2.82 1.44 -19.87
N THR A 4 3.29 1.21 -18.64
CA THR A 4 2.49 1.50 -17.45
C THR A 4 3.42 1.92 -16.31
N ALA A 5 3.90 3.17 -16.32
CA ALA A 5 4.23 3.79 -15.04
C ALA A 5 2.92 3.75 -14.23
N GLY A 6 2.87 2.92 -13.20
CA GLY A 6 1.65 2.73 -12.40
C GLY A 6 1.08 4.08 -11.98
N ARG A 7 -0.25 4.22 -11.95
CA ARG A 7 -0.89 5.47 -11.56
C ARG A 7 -0.77 5.63 -10.04
N VAL A 8 -0.10 6.70 -9.60
CA VAL A 8 -0.19 7.15 -8.20
C VAL A 8 -1.58 7.74 -7.97
N THR A 9 -2.28 7.27 -6.93
CA THR A 9 -3.60 7.76 -6.54
C THR A 9 -3.56 8.28 -5.10
N LEU A 10 -4.43 9.23 -4.77
CA LEU A 10 -4.56 9.71 -3.38
C LEU A 10 -4.96 8.59 -2.43
N TRP A 11 -5.85 7.71 -2.87
CA TRP A 11 -6.22 6.51 -2.11
C TRP A 11 -5.02 5.59 -1.83
N GLY A 12 -4.14 5.37 -2.81
CA GLY A 12 -2.91 4.59 -2.60
C GLY A 12 -2.00 5.22 -1.55
N ILE A 13 -1.88 6.55 -1.56
CA ILE A 13 -1.11 7.30 -0.56
C ILE A 13 -1.74 7.18 0.84
N GLU A 14 -3.06 7.33 0.95
CA GLU A 14 -3.80 7.16 2.22
C GLU A 14 -3.64 5.74 2.78
N VAL A 15 -3.74 4.73 1.92
CA VAL A 15 -3.52 3.33 2.28
C VAL A 15 -2.11 3.10 2.81
N PHE A 16 -1.10 3.67 2.15
CA PHE A 16 0.29 3.58 2.60
C PHE A 16 0.48 4.23 3.98
N LEU A 17 0.00 5.46 4.16
CA LEU A 17 0.10 6.18 5.44
C LEU A 17 -0.58 5.41 6.58
N ALA A 18 -1.82 4.95 6.37
CA ALA A 18 -2.54 4.16 7.35
C ALA A 18 -1.77 2.86 7.70
N THR A 19 -1.15 2.21 6.72
CA THR A 19 -0.39 0.98 6.97
C THR A 19 0.88 1.23 7.79
N VAL A 20 1.56 2.35 7.55
CA VAL A 20 2.73 2.77 8.35
C VAL A 20 2.31 3.13 9.78
N GLU A 21 1.22 3.89 9.95
CA GLU A 21 0.73 4.31 11.26
C GLU A 21 0.23 3.14 12.11
N GLN A 22 -0.47 2.19 11.49
CA GLN A 22 -1.04 1.03 12.19
C GLN A 22 -0.05 -0.14 12.33
N GLY A 23 1.07 -0.13 11.60
CA GLY A 23 2.08 -1.18 11.58
C GLY A 23 1.67 -2.50 10.95
N THR A 24 0.39 -2.68 10.57
CA THR A 24 -0.09 -3.89 9.89
C THR A 24 -1.17 -3.59 8.85
N ILE A 25 -1.19 -4.38 7.76
CA ILE A 25 -2.21 -4.29 6.70
C ILE A 25 -3.62 -4.50 7.26
N SER A 26 -3.80 -5.46 8.17
CA SER A 26 -5.11 -5.78 8.73
C SER A 26 -5.67 -4.64 9.60
N ALA A 27 -4.81 -3.96 10.37
CA ALA A 27 -5.24 -2.82 11.18
C ALA A 27 -5.58 -1.59 10.30
N ALA A 28 -4.77 -1.30 9.28
CA ALA A 28 -5.07 -0.25 8.29
C ALA A 28 -6.37 -0.52 7.53
N ALA A 29 -6.60 -1.76 7.10
CA ALA A 29 -7.85 -2.16 6.44
C ALA A 29 -9.06 -1.89 7.32
N ARG A 30 -8.97 -2.21 8.62
CA ARG A 30 -10.02 -1.92 9.60
C ARG A 30 -10.25 -0.42 9.79
N GLN A 31 -9.19 0.38 9.86
CA GLN A 31 -9.27 1.85 9.98
C GLN A 31 -9.95 2.47 8.76
N LEU A 32 -9.61 1.99 7.56
CA LEU A 32 -10.07 2.54 6.29
C LEU A 32 -11.42 1.96 5.82
N GLY A 33 -12.01 1.01 6.54
CA GLY A 33 -13.24 0.33 6.12
C GLY A 33 -13.08 -0.51 4.85
N ALA A 34 -11.86 -0.99 4.58
CA ALA A 34 -11.51 -1.77 3.39
C ALA A 34 -11.17 -3.22 3.74
N SER A 35 -11.10 -4.09 2.74
CA SER A 35 -10.57 -5.45 2.94
C SER A 35 -9.04 -5.45 2.99
N PRO A 36 -8.40 -6.38 3.72
CA PRO A 36 -6.94 -6.52 3.72
C PRO A 36 -6.37 -6.75 2.31
N SER A 37 -7.10 -7.46 1.44
CA SER A 37 -6.69 -7.69 0.05
C SER A 37 -6.74 -6.41 -0.79
N ALA A 38 -7.71 -5.52 -0.56
CA ALA A 38 -7.77 -4.22 -1.24
C ALA A 38 -6.60 -3.33 -0.83
N VAL A 39 -6.31 -3.24 0.46
CA VAL A 39 -5.15 -2.50 1.00
C VAL A 39 -3.85 -3.04 0.41
N SER A 40 -3.64 -4.36 0.43
CA SER A 40 -2.45 -5.00 -0.14
C SER A 40 -2.29 -4.73 -1.64
N GLN A 41 -3.37 -4.72 -2.41
CA GLN A 41 -3.35 -4.42 -3.84
C GLN A 41 -2.98 -2.95 -4.10
N GLN A 42 -3.52 -2.02 -3.33
CA GLN A 42 -3.17 -0.60 -3.46
C GLN A 42 -1.71 -0.32 -3.16
N ILE A 43 -1.15 -0.94 -2.10
CA ILE A 43 0.28 -0.83 -1.78
C ILE A 43 1.12 -1.37 -2.94
N THR A 44 0.79 -2.58 -3.43
CA THR A 44 1.54 -3.21 -4.53
C THR A 44 1.47 -2.36 -5.81
N GLY A 45 0.30 -1.79 -6.11
CA GLY A 45 0.13 -0.88 -7.24
C GLY A 45 0.94 0.42 -7.09
N LEU A 46 1.02 0.96 -5.87
CA LEU A 46 1.79 2.15 -5.56
C LEU A 46 3.31 1.88 -5.62
N GLU A 47 3.77 0.74 -5.10
CA GLU A 47 5.17 0.30 -5.22
C GLU A 47 5.58 0.15 -6.70
N ALA A 48 4.70 -0.44 -7.53
CA ALA A 48 4.91 -0.56 -8.96
C ALA A 48 4.92 0.81 -9.68
N ALA A 49 4.04 1.72 -9.26
CA ALA A 49 3.99 3.10 -9.79
C ALA A 49 5.27 3.88 -9.53
N LEU A 50 5.84 3.71 -8.33
CA LEU A 50 7.04 4.41 -7.89
C LEU A 50 8.33 3.67 -8.28
N GLY A 51 8.24 2.41 -8.72
CA GLY A 51 9.39 1.57 -9.04
C GLY A 51 10.25 1.24 -7.81
N ALA A 52 9.66 1.26 -6.61
CA ALA A 52 10.36 1.09 -5.34
C ALA A 52 9.47 0.37 -4.31
N PRO A 53 10.05 -0.51 -3.47
CA PRO A 53 9.35 -1.04 -2.32
C PRO A 53 9.08 0.08 -1.31
N LEU A 54 7.91 0.07 -0.68
CA LEU A 54 7.49 1.07 0.30
C LEU A 54 7.39 0.48 1.71
N LEU A 55 7.07 -0.81 1.82
CA LEU A 55 6.93 -1.50 3.09
C LEU A 55 7.87 -2.71 3.16
N ASP A 56 8.53 -2.88 4.31
CA ASP A 56 9.21 -4.12 4.62
C ASP A 56 8.20 -5.17 5.08
N ARG A 57 8.01 -6.21 4.28
CA ARG A 57 7.07 -7.30 4.56
C ARG A 57 7.69 -8.41 5.42
N GLY A 58 9.01 -8.36 5.66
CA GLY A 58 9.78 -9.33 6.43
C GLY A 58 10.13 -8.89 7.84
N GLY A 59 9.99 -7.59 8.15
CA GLY A 59 10.22 -7.04 9.49
C GLY A 59 9.18 -7.54 10.49
N ARG A 60 9.55 -8.53 11.30
CA ARG A 60 8.87 -8.76 12.58
C ARG A 60 9.30 -7.61 13.52
N PRO A 61 8.36 -6.95 14.22
CA PRO A 61 8.71 -5.87 15.14
C PRO A 61 9.68 -6.34 16.23
#